data_AF-A0A4R0YK64-F1
#
_entry.id   AF-A0A4R0YK64-F1
#
_cell.length_a   1.000
_cell.length_b   1.000
_cell.length_c   1.000
_cell.angle_alpha   90.00
_cell.angle_beta   90.00
_cell.angle_gamma   90.00
#
_symmetry.space_group_name_H-M   'P 1'
#
loop_
_entity.id
_entity.type
_entity.pdbx_description
1 polymer ?
#
loop_
_entity_poly.entity_id
_entity_poly.type
_entity_poly.pdbx_seq_one_letter_code
_entity_poly.pdbx_strand_id
1 'polypeptide(L)'
;MSTTIAELSLSKAYRQAQRAMAAWLERGPAGARQGAFGLRTALAGLDPTERGRLARWLAWLSVAARSRGETLPEGRIQRLDATLHQAMEDALARLPAGVLAAPARIHRRSA
;
A
#
# COMPACT_ATOMS: atom_id res chain seq x y z
N MET A 1 -10.98 -1.22 -33.14
CA MET A 1 -11.73 -1.82 -32.01
C MET A 1 -11.37 -1.04 -30.76
N SER A 2 -12.24 -0.11 -30.35
CA SER A 2 -12.00 0.77 -29.21
C SER A 2 -12.16 -0.02 -27.92
N THR A 3 -11.05 -0.38 -27.29
CA THR A 3 -11.04 -0.89 -25.91
C THR A 3 -11.37 0.28 -24.99
N THR A 4 -12.65 0.50 -24.75
CA THR A 4 -13.11 1.37 -23.67
C THR A 4 -12.58 0.77 -22.37
N ILE A 5 -11.49 1.34 -21.85
CA ILE A 5 -10.99 0.99 -20.52
C ILE A 5 -12.15 1.32 -19.59
N ALA A 6 -12.79 0.28 -19.02
CA ALA A 6 -13.82 0.47 -18.03
C ALA A 6 -13.23 1.37 -16.93
N GLU A 7 -13.86 2.52 -16.69
CA GLU A 7 -13.43 3.41 -15.63
C GLU A 7 -13.31 2.61 -14.34
N LEU A 8 -12.14 2.70 -13.72
CA LEU A 8 -11.84 1.95 -12.51
C LEU A 8 -12.66 2.56 -11.36
N SER A 9 -13.92 2.15 -11.24
CA SER A 9 -14.79 2.57 -10.15
C SER A 9 -14.30 1.92 -8.87
N LEU A 10 -13.57 2.70 -8.07
CA LEU A 10 -13.21 2.31 -6.72
C LEU A 10 -14.46 2.42 -5.84
N SER A 11 -14.72 1.43 -5.00
CA SER A 11 -15.80 1.55 -4.05
C SER A 11 -15.50 2.65 -3.02
N LYS A 12 -16.55 3.14 -2.36
CA LYS A 12 -16.40 4.08 -1.24
C LYS A 12 -15.61 3.44 -0.09
N ALA A 13 -15.83 2.15 0.18
CA ALA A 13 -15.15 1.40 1.23
C ALA A 13 -13.64 1.31 0.97
N TYR A 14 -13.24 0.94 -0.25
CA TYR A 14 -11.84 0.90 -0.66
C TYR A 14 -11.15 2.26 -0.49
N ARG A 15 -11.75 3.35 -1.01
CA ARG A 15 -11.17 4.69 -0.87
C ARG A 15 -11.00 5.10 0.59
N GLN A 16 -11.97 4.76 1.45
CA GLN A 16 -11.89 5.05 2.87
C GLN A 16 -10.75 4.27 3.54
N ALA A 17 -10.63 2.97 3.26
CA ALA A 17 -9.58 2.13 3.80
C ALA A 17 -8.19 2.57 3.33
N GLN A 18 -8.04 2.93 2.05
CA GLN A 18 -6.78 3.43 1.49
C GLN A 18 -6.33 4.72 2.17
N ARG A 19 -7.24 5.69 2.38
CA ARG A 19 -6.94 6.94 3.08
C ARG A 19 -6.60 6.70 4.55
N ALA A 20 -7.36 5.85 5.23
CA ALA A 20 -7.08 5.48 6.62
C ALA A 20 -5.72 4.81 6.77
N MET A 21 -5.35 3.93 5.83
CA MET A 21 -4.04 3.29 5.79
C MET A 21 -2.92 4.29 5.56
N ALA A 22 -3.03 5.17 4.54
CA ALA A 22 -2.05 6.21 4.27
C ALA A 22 -1.82 7.12 5.50
N ALA A 23 -2.90 7.63 6.09
CA ALA A 23 -2.82 8.46 7.30
C ALA A 23 -2.22 7.72 8.49
N TRP A 24 -2.44 6.41 8.60
CA TRP A 24 -1.87 5.59 9.66
C TRP A 24 -0.38 5.31 9.45
N LEU A 25 0.07 5.15 8.21
CA LEU A 25 1.48 4.97 7.86
C LEU A 25 2.32 6.21 8.18
N GLU A 26 1.78 7.40 7.93
CA GLU A 26 2.46 8.68 8.21
C GLU A 26 2.56 9.00 9.71
N ARG A 27 1.71 8.39 10.55
CA ARG A 27 1.74 8.62 12.01
C ARG A 27 2.93 7.93 12.67
N GLY A 28 3.53 8.65 13.62
CA GLY A 28 4.47 8.09 14.58
C GLY A 28 3.85 7.01 15.49
N PRO A 29 4.66 6.26 16.25
CA PRO A 29 4.23 5.05 16.96
C PRO A 29 3.02 5.24 17.90
N ALA A 30 2.95 6.37 18.61
CA ALA A 30 1.85 6.68 19.53
C ALA A 30 0.53 6.94 18.80
N GLY A 31 0.54 7.77 17.75
CA GLY A 31 -0.65 8.09 16.95
C GLY A 31 -1.13 6.91 16.09
N ALA A 32 -0.21 6.01 15.72
CA ALA A 32 -0.53 4.78 15.02
C ALA A 32 -1.31 3.80 15.91
N ARG A 33 -0.97 3.70 17.20
CA ARG A 33 -1.69 2.80 18.13
C ARG A 33 -3.15 3.22 18.28
N GLN A 34 -3.40 4.53 18.41
CA GLN A 34 -4.75 5.09 18.51
C GLN A 34 -5.56 4.89 17.23
N GLY A 35 -4.92 5.00 16.05
CA GLY A 35 -5.58 4.81 14.75
C GLY A 35 -5.81 3.35 14.35
N ALA A 36 -5.19 2.38 15.03
CA ALA A 36 -5.20 0.98 14.61
C ALA A 36 -6.61 0.36 14.63
N PHE A 37 -7.46 0.72 15.60
CA PHE A 37 -8.82 0.20 15.66
C PHE A 37 -9.67 0.70 14.48
N GLY A 38 -9.69 2.00 14.25
CA GLY A 38 -10.44 2.58 13.12
C GLY A 38 -9.96 2.06 11.77
N LEU A 39 -8.65 1.80 11.62
CA LEU A 39 -8.11 1.18 10.43
C LEU A 39 -8.60 -0.27 10.26
N ARG A 40 -8.60 -1.09 11.33
CA ARG A 40 -9.14 -2.46 11.28
C ARG A 40 -10.62 -2.47 10.88
N THR A 41 -11.43 -1.55 11.40
CA THR A 41 -12.83 -1.40 11.00
C THR A 41 -12.97 -1.07 9.52
N ALA A 42 -12.13 -0.16 9.00
CA ALA A 42 -12.14 0.17 7.58
C ALA A 42 -11.71 -1.02 6.70
N LEU A 43 -10.77 -1.85 7.16
CA LEU A 43 -10.31 -3.06 6.46
C LEU A 43 -11.31 -4.22 6.52
N ALA A 44 -12.16 -4.28 7.55
CA ALA A 44 -13.18 -5.31 7.70
C ALA A 44 -14.31 -5.17 6.67
N GLY A 45 -14.55 -3.95 6.17
CA GLY A 45 -15.54 -3.68 5.12
C GLY A 45 -15.07 -3.97 3.69
N LEU A 46 -13.83 -4.44 3.52
CA LEU A 46 -13.28 -4.72 2.19
C LEU A 46 -13.55 -6.16 1.77
N ASP A 47 -13.97 -6.33 0.53
CA ASP A 47 -14.06 -7.66 -0.09
C ASP A 47 -12.65 -8.22 -0.44
N PRO A 48 -12.53 -9.51 -0.80
CA PRO A 48 -11.22 -10.11 -1.14
C PRO A 48 -10.50 -9.44 -2.32
N THR A 49 -11.24 -8.95 -3.33
CA THR A 49 -10.66 -8.25 -4.48
C THR A 49 -10.10 -6.90 -4.06
N GLU A 50 -10.82 -6.16 -3.23
CA GLU A 50 -10.40 -4.87 -2.68
C GLU A 50 -9.19 -5.02 -1.75
N ARG A 51 -9.17 -6.06 -0.93
CA ARG A 51 -8.01 -6.42 -0.10
C ARG A 51 -6.78 -6.72 -0.97
N GLY A 52 -6.95 -7.48 -2.04
CA GLY A 52 -5.88 -7.75 -3.00
C GLY A 52 -5.35 -6.47 -3.68
N ARG A 53 -6.26 -5.55 -4.05
CA ARG A 53 -5.86 -4.23 -4.59
C ARG A 53 -5.11 -3.40 -3.56
N LEU A 54 -5.54 -3.39 -2.30
CA LEU A 54 -4.86 -2.66 -1.23
C LEU A 54 -3.48 -3.24 -0.94
N ALA A 55 -3.35 -4.57 -0.91
CA ALA A 55 -2.07 -5.26 -0.76
C ALA A 55 -1.09 -4.93 -1.90
N ARG A 56 -1.57 -4.92 -3.16
CA ARG A 56 -0.76 -4.51 -4.31
C ARG A 56 -0.35 -3.03 -4.24
N TRP A 57 -1.23 -2.16 -3.77
CA TRP A 57 -0.90 -0.76 -3.54
C TRP A 57 0.20 -0.61 -2.47
N LEU A 58 0.10 -1.35 -1.35
CA LEU A 58 1.14 -1.37 -0.31
C LEU A 58 2.48 -1.90 -0.85
N ALA A 59 2.46 -2.96 -1.67
CA ALA A 59 3.67 -3.48 -2.32
C ALA A 59 4.38 -2.40 -3.16
N TRP A 60 3.61 -1.65 -3.96
CA TRP A 60 4.17 -0.54 -4.73
C TRP A 60 4.69 0.60 -3.86
N LEU A 61 4.03 0.90 -2.73
CA LEU A 61 4.56 1.86 -1.77
C LEU A 61 5.88 1.39 -1.16
N SER A 62 6.05 0.10 -0.86
CA SER A 62 7.29 -0.45 -0.33
C SER A 62 8.43 -0.32 -1.33
N VAL A 63 8.18 -0.60 -2.60
CA VAL A 63 9.14 -0.33 -3.68
C VAL A 63 9.50 1.15 -3.74
N ALA A 64 8.50 2.04 -3.73
CA ALA A 64 8.73 3.48 -3.83
C ALA A 64 9.55 4.00 -2.63
N ALA A 65 9.26 3.53 -1.41
CA ALA A 65 10.04 3.84 -0.21
C ALA A 65 11.49 3.36 -0.35
N ARG A 66 11.69 2.09 -0.74
CA ARG A 66 13.02 1.51 -0.96
C ARG A 66 13.83 2.31 -2.00
N SER A 67 13.19 2.77 -3.08
CA SER A 67 13.85 3.59 -4.10
C SER A 67 14.30 4.97 -3.60
N ARG A 68 13.69 5.48 -2.51
CA ARG A 68 14.09 6.71 -1.81
C ARG A 68 15.05 6.46 -0.64
N GLY A 69 15.45 5.21 -0.38
CA GLY A 69 16.23 4.85 0.81
C GLY A 69 15.40 4.84 2.11
N GLU A 70 14.08 4.88 2.01
CA GLU A 70 13.15 4.77 3.14
C GLU A 70 12.68 3.32 3.31
N THR A 71 12.23 2.96 4.51
CA THR A 71 11.59 1.67 4.78
C THR A 71 10.15 1.88 5.22
N LEU A 72 9.25 1.08 4.64
CA LEU A 72 7.87 1.03 5.12
C LEU A 72 7.84 0.30 6.47
N PRO A 73 6.92 0.65 7.38
CA PRO A 73 6.81 -0.02 8.67
C PRO A 73 6.12 -1.40 8.56
N GLU A 74 6.72 -2.33 7.82
CA GLU A 74 6.20 -3.69 7.53
C GLU A 74 5.79 -4.44 8.81
N GLY A 75 6.65 -4.44 9.85
CA GLY A 75 6.33 -5.06 11.15
C GLY A 75 5.18 -4.39 11.93
N ARG A 76 4.80 -3.15 11.59
CA ARG A 76 3.55 -2.56 12.11
C ARG A 76 2.35 -3.05 11.31
N ILE A 77 2.45 -3.16 9.99
CA ILE A 77 1.39 -3.70 9.13
C ILE A 77 1.08 -5.14 9.53
N GLN A 78 2.10 -5.97 9.76
CA GLN A 78 1.94 -7.35 10.24
C GLN A 78 1.14 -7.44 11.56
N ARG A 79 1.43 -6.56 12.52
CA ARG A 79 0.70 -6.51 13.80
C ARG A 79 -0.71 -5.93 13.67
N LEU A 80 -0.94 -5.09 12.66
CA LEU A 80 -2.25 -4.55 12.36
C LEU A 80 -3.16 -5.66 11.80
N ASP A 81 -2.70 -6.32 10.73
CA ASP A 81 -3.41 -7.35 9.99
C ASP A 81 -2.40 -8.27 9.29
N ALA A 82 -2.24 -9.48 9.82
CA ALA A 82 -1.27 -10.45 9.32
C ALA A 82 -1.63 -10.98 7.92
N THR A 83 -2.92 -11.11 7.62
CA THR A 83 -3.38 -11.57 6.31
C THR A 83 -3.12 -10.53 5.23
N LEU A 84 -3.35 -9.25 5.55
CA LEU A 84 -3.01 -8.15 4.64
C LEU A 84 -1.50 -8.07 4.40
N HIS A 85 -0.69 -8.25 5.44
CA HIS A 85 0.76 -8.30 5.32
C HIS A 85 1.22 -9.45 4.41
N GLN A 86 0.67 -10.66 4.59
CA GLN A 86 1.00 -11.79 3.71
C GLN A 86 0.61 -11.48 2.25
N ALA A 87 -0.58 -10.93 2.02
CA ALA A 87 -0.99 -10.55 0.67
C ALA A 87 -0.10 -9.46 0.05
N MET A 88 0.44 -8.55 0.86
CA MET A 88 1.41 -7.54 0.43
C MET A 88 2.73 -8.18 0.00
N GLU A 89 3.26 -9.12 0.79
CA GLU A 89 4.47 -9.88 0.44
C GLU A 89 4.28 -10.70 -0.84
N ASP A 90 3.14 -11.38 -0.97
CA ASP A 90 2.79 -12.13 -2.18
C ASP A 90 2.70 -11.20 -3.40
N ALA A 91 2.17 -9.98 -3.22
CA ALA A 91 2.09 -8.99 -4.27
C ALA A 91 3.46 -8.42 -4.64
N LEU A 92 4.35 -8.21 -3.66
CA LEU A 92 5.75 -7.82 -3.86
C LEU A 92 6.51 -8.86 -4.69
N ALA A 93 6.37 -10.14 -4.35
CA ALA A 93 7.01 -11.24 -5.06
C ALA A 93 6.56 -11.36 -6.53
N ARG A 94 5.37 -10.85 -6.86
CA ARG A 94 4.81 -10.83 -8.22
C ARG A 94 5.09 -9.55 -8.99
N LEU A 95 5.84 -8.59 -8.41
CA LEU A 95 6.21 -7.37 -9.14
C LEU A 95 7.25 -7.68 -10.24
N PRO A 96 7.25 -6.94 -11.36
CA PRO A 96 8.23 -7.15 -12.42
C PRO A 96 9.66 -6.96 -11.89
N ALA A 97 10.57 -7.89 -12.20
CA ALA A 97 11.93 -7.92 -11.66
C ALA A 97 12.73 -6.60 -11.86
N GLY A 98 12.48 -5.88 -12.96
CA GLY A 98 13.14 -4.59 -13.23
C GLY A 98 12.77 -3.46 -12.26
N VAL A 99 11.67 -3.60 -11.52
CA VAL A 99 11.20 -2.60 -10.55
C VAL A 99 11.96 -2.69 -9.22
N LEU A 100 12.37 -3.90 -8.84
CA LEU A 100 13.13 -4.15 -7.60
C LEU A 100 14.62 -3.80 -7.75
N ALA A 101 15.12 -3.80 -9.00
CA ALA A 101 16.51 -3.53 -9.34
C ALA A 101 16.80 -2.06 -9.68
N ALA A 102 15.79 -1.18 -9.69
CA ALA A 102 15.99 0.21 -10.10
C ALA A 102 16.88 0.96 -9.08
N PRO A 103 18.12 1.33 -9.44
CA PRO A 103 18.91 2.21 -8.58
C PRO A 103 18.22 3.56 -8.48
N ALA A 104 18.37 4.22 -7.32
CA ALA A 104 17.91 5.57 -7.06
C ALA A 104 18.54 6.56 -8.05
N ARG A 105 18.01 6.64 -9.28
CA ARG A 105 18.36 7.70 -10.23
C ARG A 105 17.67 8.95 -9.74
N ILE A 106 18.34 9.65 -8.83
CA ILE A 106 18.09 11.04 -8.49
C ILE A 106 18.14 11.81 -9.82
N HIS A 107 16.99 11.99 -10.48
CA HIS A 107 16.84 12.98 -11.53
C HIS A 107 16.79 14.32 -10.82
N ARG A 108 17.97 14.80 -10.43
CA ARG A 108 18.19 16.20 -10.09
C ARG A 108 17.96 16.94 -11.40
N ARG A 109 16.74 17.43 -11.62
CA ARG A 109 16.51 18.49 -12.59
C ARG A 109 17.26 19.70 -12.07
N SER A 110 18.44 19.91 -12.63
CA SER A 110 19.23 21.12 -12.45
C SER A 110 18.79 22.16 -13.49
N ALA A 111 18.65 23.39 -12.99
CA ALA A 111 18.39 24.67 -13.64
C ALA A 111 16.96 24.90 -14.15
#